data_AF-A0AAE1GYQ3-F1
#
_entry.id   AF-A0AAE1GYQ3-F1
#
_cell.length_a   1.000
_cell.length_b   1.000
_cell.length_c   1.000
_cell.angle_alpha   90.00
_cell.angle_beta   90.00
_cell.angle_gamma   90.00
#
_symmetry.space_group_name_H-M   'P 1'
#
loop_
_entity.id
_entity.type
_entity.pdbx_description
1 polymer ?
#
loop_
_entity_poly.entity_id
_entity_poly.type
_entity_poly.pdbx_seq_one_letter_code
_entity_poly.pdbx_strand_id
1 'polypeptide(L)'
;VELSIEPGQSLGLMIRGGVEYNLGVFITGVDKDSVADRAGLMIGDQILEVNGQSFLDVTHDEAVAQLKLHKRMTLTVRDVGKVPHSCMDPPPRPWDSPGRGFLGGSGRSPALQMVEEKARVVLTKSEFATLAYYQEEYAAGQMTIEAFVAVLLELLNTPEKVSEESRGDHIATSLVDLQWILLLYF
;
A
#
# COMPACT_ATOMS: atom_id res chain seq x y z
N VAL A 1 8.54 -15.00 -18.24
CA VAL A 1 9.27 -15.36 -17.00
C VAL A 1 8.92 -16.79 -16.65
N GLU A 2 9.91 -17.66 -16.42
CA GLU A 2 9.65 -19.06 -16.00
C GLU A 2 9.96 -19.19 -14.50
N LEU A 3 9.06 -19.83 -13.76
CA LEU A 3 9.17 -20.04 -12.32
C LEU A 3 9.12 -21.53 -11.99
N SER A 4 9.99 -21.94 -11.07
CA SER A 4 10.01 -23.28 -10.49
C SER A 4 10.06 -23.18 -8.97
N ILE A 5 9.04 -23.69 -8.31
CA ILE A 5 8.86 -23.71 -6.86
C ILE A 5 9.26 -25.09 -6.35
N GLU A 6 10.36 -25.15 -5.59
CA GLU A 6 10.80 -26.38 -4.93
C GLU A 6 9.86 -26.76 -3.77
N PRO A 7 9.76 -28.06 -3.43
CA PRO A 7 8.98 -28.51 -2.27
C PRO A 7 9.54 -27.87 -0.98
N GLY A 8 8.73 -27.05 -0.31
CA GLY A 8 9.11 -26.29 0.88
C GLY A 8 9.42 -24.80 0.62
N GLN A 9 9.48 -24.37 -0.66
CA GLN A 9 9.55 -22.96 -1.03
C GLN A 9 8.16 -22.40 -1.35
N SER A 10 7.99 -21.10 -1.06
CA SER A 10 6.85 -20.31 -1.52
C SER A 10 7.27 -19.48 -2.74
N LEU A 11 6.27 -19.06 -3.51
CA LEU A 11 6.48 -18.14 -4.63
C LEU A 11 7.02 -16.79 -4.13
N GLY A 12 6.54 -16.32 -2.97
CA GLY A 12 6.91 -15.03 -2.36
C GLY A 12 6.41 -13.83 -3.16
N LEU A 13 5.19 -13.94 -3.70
CA LEU A 13 4.56 -12.92 -4.53
C LEU A 13 3.22 -12.53 -3.91
N MET A 14 2.96 -11.23 -3.84
CA MET A 14 1.66 -10.67 -3.49
C MET A 14 1.01 -10.11 -4.73
N ILE A 15 -0.27 -10.42 -4.91
CA ILE A 15 -1.07 -9.92 -6.03
C ILE A 15 -2.30 -9.16 -5.54
N ARG A 16 -2.80 -8.24 -6.36
CA ARG A 16 -4.09 -7.56 -6.18
C ARG A 16 -4.84 -7.48 -7.50
N GLY A 17 -6.12 -7.15 -7.42
CA GLY A 17 -7.00 -7.05 -8.58
C GLY A 17 -7.66 -8.39 -8.91
N GLY A 18 -8.33 -8.41 -10.06
CA GLY A 18 -9.28 -9.44 -10.44
C GLY A 18 -10.44 -8.80 -11.21
N VAL A 19 -11.03 -9.57 -12.12
CA VAL A 19 -12.13 -9.11 -12.97
C VAL A 19 -13.34 -8.62 -12.14
N GLU A 20 -13.54 -9.16 -10.93
CA GLU A 20 -14.59 -8.71 -10.01
C GLU A 20 -14.41 -7.26 -9.55
N TYR A 21 -13.19 -6.74 -9.61
CA TYR A 21 -12.85 -5.35 -9.31
C TYR A 21 -12.70 -4.49 -10.59
N ASN A 22 -13.02 -5.06 -11.76
CA ASN A 22 -12.72 -4.47 -13.08
C ASN A 22 -11.25 -4.02 -13.19
N LEU A 23 -10.34 -4.80 -12.60
CA LEU A 23 -8.92 -4.50 -12.51
C LEU A 23 -8.11 -5.73 -12.91
N GLY A 24 -7.08 -5.55 -13.74
CA GLY A 24 -6.14 -6.63 -14.04
C GLY A 24 -5.41 -7.13 -12.79
N VAL A 25 -4.71 -8.26 -12.92
CA VAL A 25 -3.93 -8.81 -11.81
C VAL A 25 -2.55 -8.15 -11.77
N PHE A 26 -2.23 -7.46 -10.67
CA PHE A 26 -0.98 -6.73 -10.50
C PHE A 26 -0.18 -7.25 -9.31
N ILE A 27 1.14 -7.21 -9.43
CA ILE A 27 2.07 -7.56 -8.35
C ILE A 27 2.21 -6.36 -7.39
N THR A 28 1.91 -6.58 -6.11
CA THR A 28 2.00 -5.56 -5.05
C THR A 28 3.21 -5.71 -4.15
N GLY A 29 3.78 -6.91 -4.10
CA GLY A 29 4.86 -7.23 -3.20
C GLY A 29 5.62 -8.45 -3.69
N VAL A 30 6.92 -8.43 -3.46
CA VAL A 30 7.83 -9.51 -3.77
C VAL A 30 8.72 -9.71 -2.54
N ASP A 31 8.69 -10.91 -1.99
CA ASP A 31 9.50 -11.27 -0.83
C ASP A 31 10.97 -11.39 -1.27
N LYS A 32 11.88 -10.81 -0.49
CA LYS A 32 13.32 -10.90 -0.76
C LYS A 32 13.78 -12.36 -0.71
N ASP A 33 14.66 -12.75 -1.63
CA ASP A 33 15.18 -14.11 -1.75
C ASP A 33 14.09 -15.17 -2.07
N SER A 34 12.94 -14.75 -2.58
CA SER A 34 11.88 -15.65 -3.04
C SER A 34 12.10 -16.15 -4.48
N VAL A 35 11.24 -17.06 -4.93
CA VAL A 35 11.25 -17.51 -6.33
C VAL A 35 10.89 -16.35 -7.26
N ALA A 36 9.96 -15.50 -6.86
CA ALA A 36 9.56 -14.31 -7.63
C ALA A 36 10.69 -13.27 -7.74
N ASP A 37 11.42 -13.01 -6.65
CA ASP A 37 12.57 -12.09 -6.62
C ASP A 37 13.70 -12.57 -7.53
N ARG A 38 14.07 -13.86 -7.41
CA ARG A 38 15.10 -14.48 -8.27
C ARG A 38 14.71 -14.51 -9.75
N ALA A 39 13.41 -14.51 -10.04
CA ALA A 39 12.89 -14.45 -11.40
C ALA A 39 12.84 -13.03 -11.97
N GLY A 40 13.16 -12.01 -11.16
CA GLY A 40 13.17 -10.61 -11.56
C GLY A 40 11.78 -9.99 -11.68
N LEU A 41 10.77 -10.57 -11.03
CA LEU A 41 9.45 -9.95 -10.95
C LEU A 41 9.51 -8.71 -10.06
N MET A 42 8.84 -7.65 -10.48
CA MET A 42 8.85 -6.39 -9.74
C MET A 42 7.43 -5.97 -9.34
N ILE A 43 7.38 -5.14 -8.30
CA ILE A 43 6.13 -4.51 -7.87
C ILE A 43 5.65 -3.57 -8.99
N GLY A 44 4.39 -3.73 -9.37
CA GLY A 44 3.73 -2.99 -10.45
C GLY A 44 3.62 -3.72 -11.77
N ASP A 45 4.25 -4.88 -11.89
CA ASP A 45 4.08 -5.75 -13.04
C ASP A 45 2.63 -6.25 -13.13
N GLN A 46 2.08 -6.21 -14.34
CA GLN A 46 0.77 -6.78 -14.62
C GLN A 46 0.93 -8.19 -15.15
N ILE A 47 0.27 -9.15 -14.53
CA ILE A 47 0.21 -10.53 -15.01
C ILE A 47 -0.82 -10.58 -16.14
N LEU A 48 -0.35 -10.91 -17.34
CA LEU A 48 -1.21 -11.07 -18.52
C LEU A 48 -1.62 -12.52 -18.71
N GLU A 49 -0.69 -13.45 -18.48
CA GLU A 49 -0.93 -14.88 -18.67
C GLU A 49 -0.12 -15.74 -17.70
N VAL A 50 -0.67 -16.90 -17.32
CA VAL A 50 0.01 -17.95 -16.55
C VAL A 50 -0.21 -19.28 -17.24
N ASN A 51 0.87 -20.00 -17.58
CA ASN A 51 0.80 -21.30 -18.24
C ASN A 51 -0.05 -21.32 -19.53
N GLY A 52 -0.10 -20.19 -20.24
CA GLY A 52 -0.91 -20.04 -21.46
C GLY A 52 -2.40 -19.78 -21.19
N GLN A 53 -2.80 -19.58 -19.92
CA GLN A 53 -4.13 -19.09 -19.56
C GLN A 53 -4.10 -17.58 -19.38
N SER A 54 -5.07 -16.89 -19.98
CA SER A 54 -5.22 -15.44 -19.86
C SER A 54 -5.62 -15.04 -18.45
N PHE A 55 -4.96 -14.04 -17.89
CA PHE A 55 -5.22 -13.44 -16.56
C PHE A 55 -5.89 -12.06 -16.68
N LEU A 56 -6.38 -11.71 -17.87
CA LEU A 56 -7.09 -10.44 -18.11
C LEU A 56 -8.50 -10.42 -17.51
N ASP A 57 -9.20 -11.54 -17.58
CA ASP A 57 -10.60 -11.71 -17.13
C ASP A 57 -10.74 -12.82 -16.08
N VAL A 58 -9.77 -12.91 -15.18
CA VAL A 58 -9.73 -13.92 -14.12
C VAL A 58 -10.08 -13.28 -12.78
N THR A 59 -10.79 -14.03 -11.93
CA THR A 59 -11.12 -13.56 -10.58
C THR A 59 -9.90 -13.59 -9.67
N HIS A 60 -9.89 -12.78 -8.61
CA HIS A 60 -8.76 -12.74 -7.66
C HIS A 60 -8.48 -14.13 -7.08
N ASP A 61 -9.53 -14.81 -6.60
CA ASP A 61 -9.41 -16.13 -5.97
C ASP A 61 -8.85 -17.17 -6.94
N GLU A 62 -9.34 -17.17 -8.18
CA GLU A 62 -8.85 -18.08 -9.23
C GLU A 62 -7.40 -17.80 -9.60
N ALA A 63 -7.01 -16.53 -9.70
CA ALA A 63 -5.61 -16.15 -9.92
C ALA A 63 -4.70 -16.66 -8.79
N VAL A 64 -5.12 -16.49 -7.53
CA VAL A 64 -4.37 -17.00 -6.36
C VAL A 64 -4.31 -18.53 -6.37
N ALA A 65 -5.41 -19.20 -6.67
CA ALA A 65 -5.49 -20.65 -6.72
C ALA A 65 -4.51 -21.22 -7.76
N GLN A 66 -4.47 -20.65 -8.96
CA GLN A 66 -3.56 -21.10 -10.01
C GLN A 66 -2.08 -20.88 -9.66
N LEU A 67 -1.75 -19.70 -9.12
CA LEU A 67 -0.37 -19.38 -8.70
C LEU A 67 0.11 -20.29 -7.56
N LYS A 68 -0.79 -20.78 -6.70
CA LYS A 68 -0.44 -21.73 -5.62
C LYS A 68 -0.43 -23.19 -6.07
N LEU A 69 -1.30 -23.55 -7.03
CA LEU A 69 -1.48 -24.93 -7.49
C LEU A 69 -0.28 -25.42 -8.30
N HIS A 70 0.21 -24.59 -9.22
CA HIS A 70 1.29 -24.99 -10.13
C HIS A 70 2.66 -24.77 -9.49
N LYS A 71 3.47 -25.83 -9.41
CA LYS A 71 4.87 -25.75 -8.94
C LYS A 71 5.82 -25.24 -10.01
N ARG A 72 5.51 -25.45 -11.28
CA ARG A 72 6.22 -24.89 -12.43
C ARG A 72 5.22 -24.06 -13.22
N MET A 73 5.54 -22.80 -13.44
CA MET A 73 4.69 -21.93 -14.24
C MET A 73 5.45 -20.96 -15.12
N THR A 74 4.90 -20.67 -16.28
CA THR A 74 5.39 -19.62 -17.18
C THR A 74 4.45 -18.42 -17.09
N LEU A 75 4.99 -17.29 -16.65
CA LEU A 75 4.30 -16.01 -16.54
C LEU A 75 4.62 -15.12 -17.74
N THR A 76 3.58 -14.61 -18.39
CA THR A 76 3.69 -13.45 -19.28
C THR A 76 3.31 -12.23 -18.46
N VAL A 77 4.29 -11.39 -18.14
CA VAL A 77 4.06 -10.12 -17.44
C VAL A 77 4.30 -8.96 -18.38
N ARG A 78 3.53 -7.90 -18.21
CA ARG A 78 3.83 -6.59 -18.78
C ARG A 78 4.58 -5.81 -17.72
N ASP A 79 5.84 -5.51 -18.01
CA ASP A 79 6.56 -4.45 -17.31
C ASP A 79 5.81 -3.15 -17.63
N VAL A 80 5.04 -2.68 -16.66
CA VAL A 80 4.32 -1.41 -16.79
C VAL A 80 5.26 -0.24 -16.50
N GLY A 81 6.55 -0.54 -16.18
CA GLY A 81 7.59 0.44 -15.90
C GLY A 81 7.27 1.22 -14.65
N LYS A 82 7.49 0.62 -13.47
CA LYS A 82 7.04 1.11 -12.16
C LYS A 82 5.52 1.28 -12.13
N VAL A 83 4.90 0.97 -11.02
CA VAL A 83 3.59 1.57 -10.73
C VAL A 83 3.76 3.08 -10.95
N PRO A 84 2.86 3.82 -11.65
CA PRO A 84 2.78 5.25 -11.41
C PRO A 84 2.37 5.37 -9.93
N HIS A 85 3.24 5.48 -8.92
CA HIS A 85 4.55 6.13 -8.81
C HIS A 85 5.58 5.28 -8.06
N SER A 86 6.82 5.19 -8.57
CA SER A 86 8.05 5.35 -7.76
C SER A 86 9.33 5.46 -8.62
N CYS A 87 9.30 6.21 -9.74
CA CYS A 87 10.52 6.86 -10.22
C CYS A 87 10.59 8.26 -9.63
N MET A 88 11.12 8.34 -8.42
CA MET A 88 11.74 9.56 -7.92
C MET A 88 13.23 9.29 -7.78
N ASP A 89 13.92 9.18 -8.90
CA ASP A 89 15.17 9.92 -8.99
C ASP A 89 14.75 11.27 -9.58
N PRO A 90 14.58 12.33 -8.76
CA PRO A 90 14.37 13.65 -9.33
C PRO A 90 15.58 13.99 -10.22
N PRO A 91 15.40 14.70 -11.34
CA PRO A 91 16.54 15.21 -12.09
C PRO A 91 17.43 16.02 -11.13
N PRO A 92 18.77 15.89 -11.22
CA PRO A 92 19.66 16.61 -10.32
C PRO A 92 19.33 18.09 -10.40
N ARG A 93 19.13 18.71 -9.24
CA ARG A 93 18.66 20.09 -9.20
C ARG A 93 19.88 20.97 -9.51
N PRO A 94 19.71 22.15 -10.14
CA PRO A 94 20.84 22.97 -10.55
C PRO A 94 21.69 23.53 -9.39
N TRP A 95 21.35 23.22 -8.14
CA TRP A 95 22.02 23.70 -6.93
C TRP A 95 22.75 22.59 -6.15
N ASP A 96 22.83 21.36 -6.67
CA ASP A 96 23.65 20.29 -6.08
C ASP A 96 25.15 20.62 -6.21
N SER A 97 25.57 21.62 -5.43
CA SER A 97 26.96 21.96 -5.14
C SER A 97 27.46 21.05 -4.03
N PRO A 98 28.71 20.57 -4.08
CA PRO A 98 29.26 19.72 -3.06
C PRO A 98 29.65 20.60 -1.86
N GLY A 99 28.72 20.78 -0.93
CA GLY A 99 29.02 21.56 0.26
C GLY A 99 27.88 21.62 1.25
N ARG A 100 28.10 20.94 2.38
CA ARG A 100 27.53 21.23 3.71
C ARG A 100 26.08 20.76 3.91
N GLY A 101 25.94 19.76 4.78
CA GLY A 101 24.65 19.14 5.13
C GLY A 101 23.67 20.05 5.87
N PHE A 102 22.39 19.76 5.67
CA PHE A 102 21.19 20.13 6.43
C PHE A 102 20.11 19.11 6.00
N LEU A 103 19.64 18.19 6.84
CA LEU A 103 18.50 18.31 7.77
C LEU A 103 17.24 18.95 7.13
N GLY A 104 16.20 18.14 6.89
CA GLY A 104 14.82 18.61 6.70
C GLY A 104 14.15 18.27 5.37
N GLY A 105 13.67 17.03 5.24
CA GLY A 105 12.77 16.59 4.16
C GLY A 105 12.03 15.34 4.62
N SER A 106 10.82 15.54 5.11
CA SER A 106 10.06 14.60 5.94
C SER A 106 9.94 13.20 5.33
N GLY A 107 10.69 12.25 5.88
CA GLY A 107 10.48 10.82 5.70
C GLY A 107 9.24 10.39 6.49
N ARG A 108 8.05 10.79 6.04
CA ARG A 108 6.80 10.27 6.61
C ARG A 108 6.71 8.78 6.30
N SER A 109 6.49 7.97 7.32
CA SER A 109 6.33 6.52 7.19
C SER A 109 5.13 6.19 6.29
N PRO A 110 5.13 5.04 5.60
CA PRO A 110 4.00 4.60 4.77
C PRO A 110 2.66 4.63 5.53
N ALA A 111 2.68 4.31 6.83
CA ALA A 111 1.52 4.35 7.71
C ALA A 111 0.92 5.76 7.84
N LEU A 112 1.75 6.80 7.97
CA LEU A 112 1.30 8.20 8.05
C LEU A 112 0.58 8.66 6.78
N GLN A 113 1.08 8.24 5.62
CA GLN A 113 0.43 8.52 4.33
C GLN A 113 -0.94 7.87 4.23
N MET A 114 -1.07 6.61 4.67
CA MET A 114 -2.36 5.90 4.66
C MET A 114 -3.37 6.55 5.61
N VAL A 115 -2.91 7.01 6.79
CA VAL A 115 -3.74 7.76 7.72
C VAL A 115 -4.24 9.06 7.08
N GLU A 116 -3.38 9.84 6.41
CA GLU A 116 -3.81 11.08 5.73
C GLU A 116 -4.80 10.83 4.58
N GLU A 117 -4.56 9.81 3.76
CA GLU A 117 -5.40 9.51 2.60
C GLU A 117 -6.83 9.15 3.02
N LYS A 118 -6.95 8.27 4.03
CA LYS A 118 -8.24 7.85 4.58
C LYS A 118 -8.87 8.97 5.40
N ALA A 119 -8.09 9.71 6.20
CA ALA A 119 -8.56 10.84 6.99
C ALA A 119 -9.20 11.92 6.12
N ARG A 120 -8.71 12.14 4.90
CA ARG A 120 -9.24 13.16 3.98
C ARG A 120 -10.65 12.89 3.48
N VAL A 121 -11.05 11.62 3.44
CA VAL A 121 -12.39 11.18 2.99
C VAL A 121 -13.40 11.27 4.15
N VAL A 122 -12.91 11.14 5.38
CA VAL A 122 -13.76 10.96 6.56
C VAL A 122 -13.77 12.20 7.45
N LEU A 123 -12.74 13.05 7.44
CA LEU A 123 -12.65 14.27 8.24
C LEU A 123 -13.02 15.51 7.43
N THR A 124 -13.62 16.49 8.11
CA THR A 124 -13.80 17.85 7.61
C THR A 124 -12.44 18.56 7.46
N LYS A 125 -12.39 19.64 6.67
CA LYS A 125 -11.15 20.42 6.45
C LYS A 125 -10.53 20.92 7.75
N SER A 126 -11.33 21.27 8.75
CA SER A 126 -10.87 21.72 10.07
C SER A 126 -10.27 20.58 10.88
N GLU A 127 -10.87 19.40 10.85
CA GLU A 127 -10.35 18.22 11.56
C GLU A 127 -9.09 17.67 10.89
N PHE A 128 -9.02 17.71 9.56
CA PHE A 128 -7.82 17.33 8.82
C PHE A 128 -6.62 18.23 9.17
N ALA A 129 -6.85 19.55 9.31
CA ALA A 129 -5.81 20.47 9.75
C ALA A 129 -5.31 20.14 11.17
N THR A 130 -6.23 19.78 12.08
CA THR A 130 -5.91 19.30 13.42
C THR A 130 -5.07 18.01 13.39
N LEU A 131 -5.44 17.04 12.54
CA LEU A 131 -4.69 15.80 12.36
C LEU A 131 -3.26 16.05 11.83
N ALA A 132 -3.11 16.91 10.84
CA ALA A 132 -1.81 17.25 10.25
C ALA A 132 -0.88 17.92 11.28
N TYR A 133 -1.42 18.79 12.14
CA TYR A 133 -0.67 19.40 13.25
C TYR A 133 -0.11 18.34 14.20
N TYR A 134 -0.95 17.40 14.65
CA TYR A 134 -0.52 16.35 15.57
C TYR A 134 0.47 15.35 14.94
N GLN A 135 0.37 15.11 13.63
CA GLN A 135 1.36 14.32 12.89
C GLN A 135 2.73 14.98 12.87
N GLU A 136 2.79 16.30 12.71
CA GLU A 136 4.06 17.04 12.75
C GLU A 136 4.66 17.05 14.16
N GLU A 137 3.84 17.24 15.21
CA GLU A 137 4.29 17.17 16.60
C GLU A 137 4.81 15.77 16.99
N TYR A 138 4.16 14.71 16.51
CA TYR A 138 4.65 13.34 16.68
C TYR A 138 5.96 13.11 15.90
N ALA A 139 6.05 13.58 14.66
CA ALA A 139 7.27 13.47 13.85
C ALA A 139 8.44 14.28 14.43
N ALA A 140 8.15 15.38 15.13
CA ALA A 140 9.12 16.16 15.89
C ALA A 140 9.54 15.49 17.21
N GLY A 141 8.91 14.37 17.58
CA GLY A 141 9.16 13.67 18.85
C GLY A 141 8.69 14.44 20.08
N GLN A 142 7.90 15.50 19.89
CA GLN A 142 7.35 16.31 20.99
C GLN A 142 6.11 15.67 21.63
N MET A 143 5.54 14.66 20.97
CA MET A 143 4.39 13.91 21.46
C MET A 143 4.70 12.41 21.47
N THR A 144 4.29 11.73 22.55
CA THR A 144 4.40 10.27 22.64
C THR A 144 3.37 9.59 21.73
N ILE A 145 3.66 8.36 21.33
CA ILE A 145 2.78 7.57 20.46
C ILE A 145 1.39 7.36 21.07
N GLU A 146 1.33 7.14 22.38
CA GLU A 146 0.07 6.99 23.11
C GLU A 146 -0.77 8.28 23.11
N ALA A 147 -0.14 9.44 23.29
CA ALA A 147 -0.81 10.73 23.24
C ALA A 147 -1.28 11.06 21.81
N PHE A 148 -0.48 10.72 20.81
CA PHE A 148 -0.84 10.85 19.40
C PHE A 148 -2.06 10.00 19.03
N VAL A 149 -2.04 8.71 19.40
CA VAL A 149 -3.14 7.77 19.13
C VAL A 149 -4.41 8.19 19.87
N ALA A 150 -4.30 8.66 21.13
CA ALA A 150 -5.46 9.13 21.90
C ALA A 150 -6.17 10.31 21.22
N VAL A 151 -5.40 11.32 20.78
CA VAL A 151 -5.95 12.50 20.11
C VAL A 151 -6.57 12.13 18.75
N LEU A 152 -5.94 11.22 18.00
CA LEU A 152 -6.49 10.74 16.73
C LEU A 152 -7.79 9.95 16.92
N LEU A 153 -7.86 9.09 17.93
CA LEU A 153 -9.08 8.35 18.26
C LEU A 153 -10.20 9.29 18.70
N GLU A 154 -9.90 10.33 19.47
CA GLU A 154 -10.88 11.34 19.90
C GLU A 154 -11.41 12.15 18.70
N LEU A 155 -10.52 12.49 17.75
CA LEU A 155 -10.87 13.16 16.50
C LEU A 155 -11.72 12.26 15.57
N LEU A 156 -11.54 10.94 15.64
CA LEU A 156 -12.27 9.97 14.81
C LEU A 156 -13.59 9.48 15.45
N ASN A 157 -13.71 9.51 16.78
CA ASN A 157 -14.89 9.02 17.53
C ASN A 157 -15.89 10.13 17.88
N THR A 158 -16.26 10.99 16.92
CA THR A 158 -17.35 11.97 17.13
C THR A 158 -18.73 11.29 16.97
N PRO A 159 -19.77 11.73 17.71
CA PRO A 159 -21.11 11.12 17.64
C PRO A 159 -21.76 11.22 16.24
N GLU A 160 -21.30 12.16 15.42
CA GLU A 160 -21.71 12.31 14.03
C GLU A 160 -21.19 11.13 13.17
N LYS A 161 -19.94 10.69 13.40
CA LYS A 161 -19.33 9.57 12.67
C LYS A 161 -19.79 8.20 13.12
N VAL A 162 -20.11 8.05 14.41
CA VAL A 162 -20.75 6.83 14.94
C VAL A 162 -22.14 6.60 14.32
N SER A 163 -22.82 7.67 13.90
CA SER A 163 -24.12 7.57 13.21
C SER A 163 -24.00 7.14 11.74
N GLU A 164 -22.90 7.50 11.06
CA GLU A 164 -22.61 7.10 9.68
C GLU A 164 -22.12 5.64 9.59
N GLU A 165 -21.48 5.13 10.64
CA GLU A 165 -21.06 3.72 10.74
C GLU A 165 -22.23 2.73 10.66
N SER A 166 -23.38 3.10 11.24
CA SER A 166 -24.59 2.28 11.24
C SER A 166 -25.29 2.20 9.87
N ARG A 167 -24.88 3.04 8.90
CA ARG A 167 -25.57 3.21 7.62
C ARG A 167 -25.00 2.36 6.47
N GLY A 168 -23.84 1.74 6.68
CA GLY A 168 -23.22 0.84 5.69
C GLY A 168 -22.65 1.55 4.46
N ASP A 169 -22.31 2.83 4.58
CA ASP A 169 -21.74 3.65 3.51
C ASP A 169 -20.20 3.52 3.46
N HIS A 170 -19.58 3.79 2.30
CA HIS A 170 -18.11 3.70 2.11
C HIS A 170 -17.25 4.50 3.11
N ILE A 171 -17.86 5.48 3.78
CA ILE A 171 -17.23 6.29 4.84
C ILE A 171 -17.04 5.47 6.12
N ALA A 172 -17.99 4.60 6.46
CA ALA A 172 -17.90 3.69 7.60
C ALA A 172 -16.72 2.72 7.44
N THR A 173 -16.57 2.12 6.25
CA THR A 173 -15.44 1.23 5.93
C THR A 173 -14.10 1.96 6.05
N SER A 174 -14.05 3.23 5.66
CA SER A 174 -12.82 4.03 5.75
C SER A 174 -12.49 4.46 7.20
N LEU A 175 -13.50 4.61 8.06
CA LEU A 175 -13.33 4.92 9.48
C LEU A 175 -12.77 3.70 10.25
N VAL A 176 -13.33 2.51 10.02
CA VAL A 176 -12.82 1.27 10.63
C VAL A 176 -11.40 0.97 10.13
N ASP A 177 -11.11 1.19 8.85
CA ASP A 177 -9.75 1.06 8.30
C ASP A 177 -8.75 1.96 9.04
N LEU A 178 -9.13 3.22 9.33
CA LEU A 178 -8.28 4.15 10.08
C LEU A 178 -8.00 3.69 11.50
N GLN A 179 -9.03 3.21 12.22
CA GLN A 179 -8.84 2.66 13.56
C GLN A 179 -7.90 1.45 13.56
N TRP A 180 -8.03 0.55 12.57
CA TRP A 180 -7.12 -0.61 12.45
C TRP A 180 -5.69 -0.21 12.10
N ILE A 181 -5.48 0.79 11.24
CA ILE A 181 -4.14 1.30 10.92
C ILE A 181 -3.47 1.89 12.16
N LEU A 182 -4.21 2.65 12.97
CA LEU A 182 -3.67 3.23 14.19
C LEU A 182 -3.31 2.17 15.23
N LEU A 183 -4.09 1.08 15.35
CA LEU A 183 -3.80 -0.02 16.27
C LEU A 183 -2.66 -0.95 15.80
N LEU A 184 -2.38 -1.02 14.50
CA LEU A 184 -1.37 -1.92 13.93
C LEU A 184 0.00 -1.27 13.75
N TYR A 185 0.04 0.04 13.54
CA TYR A 185 1.28 0.76 13.19
C TYR A 185 1.81 1.70 14.27
N PHE A 186 1.02 1.98 15.30
CA PHE A 186 1.39 2.86 16.41
C PHE A 186 1.10 2.17 17.75
#